data_AF-A0A0G0MKG3-F1
#
_entry.id   AF-A0A0G0MKG3-F1
#
_cell.length_a   1.000
_cell.length_b   1.000
_cell.length_c   1.000
_cell.angle_alpha   90.00
_cell.angle_beta   90.00
_cell.angle_gamma   90.00
#
_symmetry.space_group_name_H-M   'P 1'
#
loop_
_entity.id
_entity.type
_entity.pdbx_description
1 polymer ?
#
loop_
_entity_poly.entity_id
_entity_poly.type
_entity_poly.pdbx_seq_one_letter_code
_entity_poly.pdbx_strand_id
1 'polypeptide(L)'
;MIQNKKRLVVMSLILLVLGIVAIIILSRINKSLQVEKSGSAQNEDYDIIIASVEKPFFVDLTVNISTGYQWQANFDTELLTLNKVSFKQQIEGNQVGQEQIQLFEFQPLTKAETSIIFQYVKPWEADAPPVNIKTYKIYIK
;
A
#
# COMPACT_ATOMS: atom_id res chain seq x y z
N MET A 1 -33.75 32.01 51.36
CA MET A 1 -32.54 32.33 50.56
C MET A 1 -31.68 31.11 50.17
N ILE A 2 -31.68 30.00 50.94
CA ILE A 2 -30.85 28.80 50.66
C ILE A 2 -31.29 27.97 49.44
N GLN A 3 -32.60 27.86 49.15
CA GLN A 3 -33.08 27.03 48.04
C GLN A 3 -32.66 27.55 46.65
N ASN A 4 -32.62 28.87 46.47
CA ASN A 4 -32.20 29.48 45.20
C ASN A 4 -30.71 29.28 44.95
N LYS A 5 -29.87 29.29 46.00
CA LYS A 5 -28.43 28.96 45.89
C LYS A 5 -28.21 27.51 45.45
N LYS A 6 -28.97 26.55 46.02
CA LYS A 6 -28.90 25.14 45.60
C LYS A 6 -29.33 24.94 44.15
N ARG A 7 -30.41 25.60 43.71
CA ARG A 7 -30.86 25.56 42.30
C ARG A 7 -29.82 26.15 41.34
N LEU A 8 -29.16 27.24 41.75
CA LEU A 8 -28.12 27.90 40.95
C LEU A 8 -26.85 27.03 40.82
N VAL A 9 -26.45 26.34 41.89
CA VAL A 9 -25.34 25.36 41.85
C VAL A 9 -25.70 24.15 40.97
N VAL A 10 -26.92 23.63 41.05
CA VAL A 10 -27.37 22.50 40.22
C VAL A 10 -27.44 22.89 38.74
N MET A 11 -27.93 24.09 38.42
CA MET A 11 -27.93 24.59 37.03
C MET A 11 -26.52 24.78 36.48
N SER A 12 -25.58 25.28 37.31
CA SER A 12 -24.17 25.41 36.92
C SER A 12 -23.51 24.05 36.67
N LEU A 13 -23.82 23.04 37.48
CA LEU A 13 -23.34 21.67 37.29
C LEU A 13 -23.88 21.05 35.99
N ILE A 14 -25.17 21.27 35.68
CA ILE A 14 -25.80 20.77 34.44
C ILE A 14 -25.17 21.43 33.21
N LEU A 15 -24.91 22.74 33.23
CA LEU A 15 -24.24 23.46 32.14
C LEU A 15 -22.80 22.96 31.94
N LEU A 16 -22.09 22.65 33.02
CA LEU A 16 -20.73 22.11 32.95
C LEU A 16 -20.71 20.69 32.35
N VAL A 17 -21.67 19.84 32.73
CA VAL A 17 -21.82 18.49 32.15
C VAL A 17 -22.19 18.55 30.67
N LEU A 18 -23.13 19.42 30.28
CA LEU A 18 -23.51 19.62 28.87
C LEU A 18 -22.34 20.14 28.03
N GLY A 19 -21.52 21.03 28.57
CA GLY A 19 -20.29 21.51 27.92
C GLY A 19 -19.28 20.40 27.66
N ILE A 20 -19.04 19.51 28.64
CA ILE A 20 -18.13 18.37 28.49
C ILE A 20 -18.64 17.39 27.43
N VAL A 21 -19.94 17.09 27.43
CA VAL A 21 -20.56 16.21 26.42
C VAL A 21 -20.42 16.81 25.01
N ALA A 22 -20.64 18.12 24.85
CA ALA A 22 -20.45 18.80 23.58
C ALA A 22 -18.98 18.75 23.10
N ILE A 23 -18.01 18.92 24.00
CA ILE A 23 -16.57 18.81 23.69
C ILE A 23 -16.22 17.38 23.23
N ILE A 24 -16.78 16.35 23.88
CA ILE A 24 -16.57 14.94 23.49
C ILE A 24 -17.17 14.68 22.09
N ILE A 25 -18.37 15.17 21.80
CA ILE A 25 -18.98 15.04 20.47
C ILE A 25 -18.15 15.77 19.40
N LEU A 26 -17.70 17.00 19.67
CA LEU A 26 -16.84 17.76 18.76
C LEU A 26 -15.49 17.05 18.53
N SER A 27 -14.89 16.44 19.55
CA SER A 27 -13.66 15.65 19.41
C SER A 27 -13.85 14.37 18.57
N ARG A 28 -15.03 13.72 18.67
CA ARG A 28 -15.38 12.55 17.85
C ARG A 28 -15.54 12.91 16.39
N ILE A 29 -16.17 14.05 16.08
CA ILE A 29 -16.32 14.58 14.72
C ILE A 29 -14.94 14.93 14.12
N ASN A 30 -14.06 15.56 14.90
CA ASN A 30 -12.72 15.87 14.41
C ASN A 30 -11.88 14.59 14.18
N LYS A 31 -12.12 13.52 14.97
CA LYS A 31 -11.51 12.21 14.74
C LYS A 31 -12.14 11.47 13.55
N SER A 32 -13.43 11.63 13.26
CA SER A 32 -14.10 11.00 12.11
C SER A 32 -13.82 11.71 10.77
N LEU A 33 -13.50 13.01 10.79
CA LEU A 33 -13.07 13.76 9.60
C LEU A 33 -11.62 13.47 9.17
N GLN A 34 -10.83 12.83 10.03
CA GLN A 34 -9.47 12.36 9.70
C GLN A 34 -9.42 10.88 9.27
N VAL A 35 -10.58 10.19 9.20
CA VAL A 35 -10.66 8.79 8.75
C VAL A 35 -11.15 8.68 7.28
N GLU A 36 -11.53 9.79 6.62
CA GLU A 36 -12.04 9.77 5.24
C GLU A 36 -11.19 10.60 4.24
N LYS A 37 -9.95 10.96 4.59
CA LYS A 37 -9.04 11.62 3.65
C LYS A 37 -7.60 11.11 3.71
N SER A 38 -7.46 9.79 3.54
CA SER A 38 -6.33 9.20 2.81
C SER A 38 -6.79 8.72 1.43
N GLY A 39 -7.74 9.41 0.82
CA GLY A 39 -7.91 9.49 -0.63
C GLY A 39 -7.13 10.70 -1.13
N SER A 40 -5.81 10.71 -0.91
CA SER A 40 -4.97 11.54 -1.76
C SER A 40 -5.05 10.93 -3.15
N ALA A 41 -5.66 11.64 -4.10
CA ALA A 41 -5.26 11.52 -5.49
C ALA A 41 -3.79 11.95 -5.58
N GLN A 42 -2.88 11.11 -5.07
CA GLN A 42 -1.57 10.95 -5.65
C GLN A 42 -1.87 10.50 -7.08
N ASN A 43 -1.27 11.13 -8.09
CA ASN A 43 -1.11 10.43 -9.35
C ASN A 43 -0.25 9.21 -9.02
N GLU A 44 -0.87 8.12 -8.61
CA GLU A 44 -0.21 6.84 -8.45
C GLU A 44 0.17 6.43 -9.87
N ASP A 45 1.44 6.61 -10.21
CA ASP A 45 2.02 6.09 -11.44
C ASP A 45 2.03 4.56 -11.30
N TYR A 46 0.97 3.92 -11.79
CA TYR A 46 0.85 2.47 -11.82
C TYR A 46 0.72 2.00 -13.25
N ASP A 47 1.42 0.91 -13.53
CA ASP A 47 1.26 0.19 -14.78
C ASP A 47 0.02 -0.71 -14.67
N ILE A 48 -0.73 -0.82 -15.77
CA ILE A 48 -1.92 -1.67 -15.84
C ILE A 48 -1.58 -2.95 -16.61
N ILE A 49 -1.91 -4.11 -16.03
CA ILE A 49 -1.81 -5.41 -16.67
C ILE A 49 -3.19 -6.06 -16.74
N ILE A 50 -3.57 -6.51 -17.92
CA ILE A 50 -4.76 -7.34 -18.11
C ILE A 50 -4.28 -8.79 -18.18
N ALA A 51 -4.62 -9.57 -17.16
CA ALA A 51 -4.26 -10.97 -17.03
C ALA A 51 -5.46 -11.90 -17.28
N SER A 52 -5.21 -13.19 -17.47
CA SER A 52 -6.24 -14.21 -17.64
C SER A 52 -5.93 -15.40 -16.75
N VAL A 53 -6.96 -16.00 -16.13
CA VAL A 53 -6.79 -17.18 -15.25
C VAL A 53 -6.16 -18.38 -15.99
N GLU A 54 -6.25 -18.44 -17.32
CA GLU A 54 -5.81 -19.59 -18.12
C GLU A 54 -4.30 -19.62 -18.37
N LYS A 55 -3.59 -18.51 -18.19
CA LYS A 55 -2.17 -18.41 -18.53
C LYS A 55 -1.38 -17.52 -17.58
N PRO A 56 -0.09 -17.83 -17.35
CA PRO A 56 0.75 -16.93 -16.58
C PRO A 56 1.00 -15.62 -17.34
N PHE A 57 1.29 -14.57 -16.57
CA PHE A 57 1.79 -13.30 -17.10
C PHE A 57 3.15 -12.97 -16.46
N PHE A 58 3.88 -12.06 -17.09
CA PHE A 58 5.24 -11.72 -16.72
C PHE A 58 5.35 -10.23 -16.38
N VAL A 59 6.19 -9.93 -15.39
CA VAL A 59 6.63 -8.55 -15.08
C VAL A 59 8.15 -8.51 -15.19
N ASP A 60 8.64 -7.61 -16.03
CA ASP A 60 10.05 -7.41 -16.33
C ASP A 60 10.52 -6.13 -15.65
N LEU A 61 11.45 -6.24 -14.70
CA LEU A 61 12.00 -5.09 -14.00
C LEU A 61 13.51 -5.01 -14.16
N THR A 62 14.01 -3.87 -14.65
CA THR A 62 15.45 -3.61 -14.74
C THR A 62 16.08 -3.65 -13.35
N VAL A 63 17.21 -4.35 -13.23
CA VAL A 63 17.96 -4.57 -12.00
C VAL A 63 19.44 -4.39 -12.25
N ASN A 64 20.15 -3.84 -11.27
CA ASN A 64 21.60 -3.80 -11.24
C ASN A 64 22.11 -4.72 -10.12
N ILE A 65 22.29 -6.02 -10.43
CA ILE A 65 22.66 -7.01 -9.42
C ILE A 65 24.02 -6.73 -8.75
N SER A 66 24.91 -5.99 -9.43
CA SER A 66 26.25 -5.64 -8.91
C SER A 66 26.19 -4.74 -7.67
N THR A 67 25.08 -4.04 -7.49
CA THR A 67 24.83 -3.17 -6.32
C THR A 67 24.26 -3.92 -5.12
N GLY A 68 23.89 -5.19 -5.30
CA GLY A 68 23.24 -6.01 -4.29
C GLY A 68 21.75 -5.77 -4.09
N TYR A 69 21.17 -4.81 -4.81
CA TYR A 69 19.73 -4.59 -4.81
C TYR A 69 19.00 -5.59 -5.72
N GLN A 70 17.81 -5.98 -5.31
CA GLN A 70 16.88 -6.77 -6.11
C GLN A 70 15.44 -6.32 -5.86
N TRP A 71 14.56 -6.61 -6.81
CA TRP A 71 13.13 -6.39 -6.65
C TRP A 71 12.53 -7.54 -5.82
N GLN A 72 11.67 -7.18 -4.87
CA GLN A 72 10.81 -8.11 -4.13
C GLN A 72 9.35 -7.77 -4.43
N ALA A 73 8.54 -8.79 -4.69
CA ALA A 73 7.13 -8.63 -5.00
C ALA A 73 6.27 -8.88 -3.76
N ASN A 74 5.36 -7.97 -3.47
CA ASN A 74 4.27 -8.13 -2.50
C ASN A 74 2.94 -8.14 -3.27
N PHE A 75 2.14 -9.17 -3.05
CA PHE A 75 0.90 -9.42 -3.77
C PHE A 75 -0.03 -10.29 -2.92
N ASP A 76 -1.31 -10.30 -3.31
CA ASP A 76 -2.31 -11.16 -2.70
C ASP A 76 -2.14 -12.62 -3.16
N THR A 77 -1.68 -13.49 -2.26
CA THR A 77 -1.44 -14.91 -2.53
C THR A 77 -2.72 -15.73 -2.71
N GLU A 78 -3.89 -15.19 -2.35
CA GLU A 78 -5.18 -15.83 -2.63
C GLU A 78 -5.61 -15.61 -4.09
N LEU A 79 -5.09 -14.57 -4.75
CA LEU A 79 -5.45 -14.19 -6.11
C LEU A 79 -4.37 -14.53 -7.15
N LEU A 80 -3.09 -14.55 -6.74
CA LEU A 80 -1.94 -14.79 -7.60
C LEU A 80 -0.96 -15.77 -6.95
N THR A 81 -0.32 -16.60 -7.77
CA THR A 81 0.85 -17.40 -7.39
C THR A 81 2.08 -16.90 -8.13
N LEU A 82 3.20 -16.68 -7.43
CA LEU A 82 4.49 -16.42 -8.05
C LEU A 82 5.15 -17.76 -8.40
N ASN A 83 5.08 -18.16 -9.68
CA ASN A 83 5.63 -19.43 -10.16
C ASN A 83 7.15 -19.42 -10.15
N LYS A 84 7.75 -18.32 -10.60
CA LYS A 84 9.19 -18.23 -10.84
C LYS A 84 9.70 -16.81 -10.79
N VAL A 85 10.92 -16.66 -10.28
CA VAL A 85 11.76 -15.46 -10.47
C VAL A 85 13.01 -15.88 -11.20
N SER A 86 13.38 -15.17 -12.25
CA SER A 86 14.60 -15.44 -13.03
C SER A 86 15.26 -14.15 -13.49
N PHE A 87 16.49 -14.25 -13.98
CA PHE A 87 17.25 -13.11 -14.46
C PHE A 87 17.64 -13.32 -15.92
N LYS A 88 17.52 -12.28 -16.74
CA LYS A 88 17.97 -12.27 -18.14
C LYS A 88 18.71 -10.98 -18.45
N GLN A 89 19.52 -11.00 -19.51
CA GLN A 89 20.09 -9.78 -20.09
C GLN A 89 19.01 -9.06 -20.90
N GLN A 90 19.05 -7.72 -20.92
CA GLN A 90 18.12 -6.93 -21.73
C GLN A 90 18.34 -7.10 -23.24
N ILE A 91 19.57 -7.35 -23.67
CA ILE A 91 19.96 -7.55 -25.07
C ILE A 91 20.69 -8.88 -25.18
N GLU A 92 20.46 -9.64 -26.24
CA GLU A 92 21.23 -10.86 -26.51
C GLU A 92 22.69 -10.52 -26.81
N GLY A 93 23.61 -10.96 -25.95
CA GLY A 93 25.06 -10.83 -26.16
C GLY A 93 25.84 -10.70 -24.85
N ASN A 94 27.05 -11.29 -24.80
CA ASN A 94 27.93 -11.22 -23.62
C ASN A 94 28.74 -9.92 -23.59
N GLN A 95 28.10 -8.77 -23.41
CA GLN A 95 28.80 -7.53 -23.09
C GLN A 95 28.79 -7.26 -21.59
N VAL A 96 29.95 -6.91 -21.06
CA VAL A 96 30.10 -6.52 -19.66
C VAL A 96 29.36 -5.18 -19.42
N GLY A 97 28.58 -5.10 -18.35
CA GLY A 97 27.87 -3.88 -17.95
C GLY A 97 26.49 -3.69 -18.57
N GLN A 98 25.92 -4.71 -19.23
CA GLN A 98 24.54 -4.63 -19.71
C GLN A 98 23.52 -4.56 -18.57
N GLU A 99 22.45 -3.81 -18.82
CA GLU A 99 21.27 -3.82 -17.96
C GLU A 99 20.68 -5.24 -17.89
N GLN A 100 20.40 -5.68 -16.67
CA GLN A 100 19.78 -6.96 -16.41
C GLN A 100 18.31 -6.77 -16.06
N ILE A 101 17.51 -7.79 -16.32
CA ILE A 101 16.09 -7.81 -16.05
C ILE A 101 15.82 -8.93 -15.05
N GLN A 102 15.12 -8.60 -13.98
CA GLN A 102 14.49 -9.56 -13.07
C GLN A 102 13.08 -9.83 -13.60
N LEU A 103 12.85 -11.08 -14.00
CA LEU A 103 11.62 -11.58 -14.59
C LEU A 103 10.80 -12.30 -13.51
N PHE A 104 9.57 -11.84 -13.28
CA PHE A 104 8.61 -12.47 -12.38
C PHE A 104 7.49 -13.12 -13.18
N GLU A 105 7.26 -14.40 -12.97
CA GLU A 105 6.18 -15.17 -13.59
C GLU A 105 5.05 -15.39 -12.59
N PHE A 106 3.88 -14.81 -12.86
CA PHE A 106 2.69 -14.93 -12.02
C PHE A 106 1.61 -15.76 -12.70
N GLN A 107 1.00 -16.67 -11.94
CA GLN A 107 -0.19 -17.40 -12.33
C GLN A 107 -1.42 -16.79 -11.62
N PRO A 108 -2.39 -16.23 -12.36
CA PRO A 108 -3.66 -15.84 -11.76
C PRO A 108 -4.51 -17.05 -11.37
N LEU A 109 -5.20 -16.95 -10.23
CA LEU A 109 -5.99 -18.04 -9.66
C LEU A 109 -7.50 -17.85 -9.89
N THR A 110 -7.98 -16.62 -9.84
CA THR A 110 -9.41 -16.30 -9.99
C THR A 110 -9.61 -14.91 -10.57
N LYS A 111 -10.80 -14.66 -11.13
CA LYS A 111 -11.18 -13.36 -11.69
C LYS A 111 -11.33 -12.34 -10.57
N ALA A 112 -10.52 -11.29 -10.60
CA ALA A 112 -10.48 -10.25 -9.59
C ALA A 112 -9.68 -9.05 -10.11
N GLU A 113 -9.78 -7.94 -9.38
CA GLU A 113 -8.83 -6.84 -9.45
C GLU A 113 -7.89 -6.95 -8.25
N THR A 114 -6.58 -6.84 -8.50
CA THR A 114 -5.56 -6.87 -7.45
C THR A 114 -4.40 -5.96 -7.81
N SER A 115 -3.39 -5.87 -6.94
CA SER A 115 -2.19 -5.10 -7.20
C SER A 115 -0.95 -5.87 -6.77
N ILE A 116 0.16 -5.62 -7.48
CA ILE A 116 1.48 -6.10 -7.09
C ILE A 116 2.34 -4.87 -6.79
N ILE A 117 2.95 -4.86 -5.62
CA ILE A 117 3.89 -3.82 -5.18
C ILE A 117 5.29 -4.42 -5.22
N PHE A 118 6.15 -3.88 -6.08
CA PHE A 118 7.55 -4.24 -6.15
C PHE A 118 8.40 -3.25 -5.37
N GLN A 119 9.30 -3.77 -4.54
CA GLN A 119 10.21 -3.00 -3.69
C GLN A 119 11.65 -3.32 -4.08
N TYR A 120 12.45 -2.29 -4.37
CA TYR A 120 13.86 -2.44 -4.69
C TYR A 120 14.70 -2.30 -3.42
N VAL A 121 15.24 -3.42 -2.94
CA VAL A 121 15.86 -3.55 -1.61
C VAL A 121 17.11 -4.42 -1.65
N LYS A 122 17.98 -4.28 -0.65
CA LYS A 122 19.01 -5.28 -0.37
C LYS A 122 18.46 -6.31 0.62
N PRO A 123 18.33 -7.59 0.25
CA PRO A 123 17.63 -8.60 1.07
C PRO A 123 18.24 -8.85 2.45
N TRP A 124 19.52 -8.52 2.63
CA TRP A 124 20.26 -8.72 3.86
C TRP A 124 20.28 -7.48 4.78
N GLU A 125 19.83 -6.32 4.31
CA GLU A 125 19.72 -5.11 5.13
C GLU A 125 18.31 -5.07 5.73
N ALA A 126 18.15 -5.69 6.91
CA ALA A 126 16.90 -5.61 7.65
C ALA A 126 16.53 -4.14 7.93
N ASP A 127 15.23 -3.84 7.85
CA ASP A 127 14.63 -2.55 8.17
C ASP A 127 15.09 -1.35 7.30
N ALA A 128 15.91 -1.57 6.28
CA ALA A 128 16.22 -0.53 5.30
C ALA A 128 15.00 -0.24 4.42
N PRO A 129 14.61 1.04 4.23
CA PRO A 129 13.51 1.38 3.34
C PRO A 129 13.86 1.05 1.87
N PRO A 130 12.88 0.67 1.05
CA PRO A 130 13.10 0.45 -0.38
C PRO A 130 13.54 1.75 -1.06
N VAL A 131 14.56 1.65 -1.92
CA VAL A 131 15.07 2.82 -2.65
C VAL A 131 14.24 3.13 -3.89
N ASN A 132 13.38 2.18 -4.31
CA ASN A 132 12.41 2.35 -5.37
C ASN A 132 11.19 1.45 -5.12
N ILE A 133 10.00 1.94 -5.47
CA ILE A 133 8.73 1.21 -5.38
C ILE A 133 8.02 1.34 -6.72
N LYS A 134 7.52 0.22 -7.26
CA LYS A 134 6.68 0.18 -8.45
C LYS A 134 5.38 -0.55 -8.15
N THR A 135 4.26 0.01 -8.57
CA THR A 135 2.93 -0.60 -8.36
C THR A 135 2.32 -0.97 -9.69
N TYR A 136 1.79 -2.20 -9.77
CA TYR A 136 1.06 -2.71 -10.93
C TYR A 136 -0.37 -3.03 -10.54
N LYS A 137 -1.36 -2.46 -11.24
CA LYS A 137 -2.76 -2.87 -11.12
C LYS A 137 -3.05 -4.02 -12.07
N ILE A 138 -3.56 -5.11 -11.53
CA ILE A 138 -3.81 -6.34 -12.28
C ILE A 138 -5.32 -6.55 -12.38
N TYR A 139 -5.81 -6.60 -13.61
CA TYR A 139 -7.19 -6.95 -13.92
C TYR A 139 -7.24 -8.38 -14.46
N ILE A 140 -7.68 -9.33 -13.64
CA ILE A 140 -7.72 -10.76 -13.99
C ILE A 140 -9.09 -11.08 -14.59
N LYS A 141 -9.08 -11.49 -15.87
CA LYS A 141 -10.28 -11.81 -16.65
C LYS A 141 -10.54 -13.30 -16.78
#